data_AF-A0A1R3GL77-F1
#
_entry.id   AF-A0A1R3GL77-F1
#
_cell.length_a   1.000
_cell.length_b   1.000
_cell.length_c   1.000
_cell.angle_alpha   90.00
_cell.angle_beta   90.00
_cell.angle_gamma   90.00
#
_symmetry.space_group_name_H-M   'P 1'
#
loop_
_entity.id
_entity.type
_entity.pdbx_description
1 polymer ?
#
loop_
_entity_poly.entity_id
_entity_poly.type
_entity_poly.pdbx_seq_one_letter_code
_entity_poly.pdbx_strand_id
1 'polypeptide(L)'
;MGIKLILTAICICNWMISVLTTSCDGLARISLKKQSLDLKRIYVARVELQSNVTNVVYLKNYLDTQYYGEIGIGSPSQTFSLVFDTATSNLWVPSSKCLFSIACHLHSKFRARLSTTYSKIGVPCKIHYVSGSISGFFSLDHVKVGDITVKDQEFIEITKEGFLPFLVAEYDGILGLGFPEISLEYATPLWLNMLQQGYVSQKFFSLWLNQDLTSELGGEVIFGGLDWRHFKGDHTYVPVTKTGYWQIEIEDILVENNSTGLCKNGCGAILDSGTSFNAGPTEIVAQINRAIGAEGILSMECKKVVYKYGYSLWDSLISGIQPEIVCVDIGLCTYNGSHHKTRQEYSPMGETGLCTFCEMIVFWIEVQLKEQKTKDKVFKHVTQLCEKIPNPIGKYFVNCEDLETLPDITFTIGNKPFPLTPQQYIIRVAESCSTVCISSFIAFDVPPPRGPLWILGTTFLRAYHTVFDLGSLRVGFAKAATGIFKADIINKVSQRKTIVYDEGIVSKAEDWDIK
;
A
#
# COMPACT_ATOMS: atom_id res chain seq x y z
N MET A 1 -59.46 21.36 -37.03
CA MET A 1 -59.38 20.89 -35.62
C MET A 1 -57.92 20.64 -35.32
N GLY A 2 -57.32 21.38 -34.36
CA GLY A 2 -55.90 21.23 -34.04
C GLY A 2 -55.20 22.44 -33.40
N ILE A 3 -55.84 23.62 -33.33
CA ILE A 3 -55.26 24.85 -32.73
C ILE A 3 -56.24 25.53 -31.76
N LYS A 4 -57.09 24.74 -31.09
CA LYS A 4 -58.02 25.25 -30.04
C LYS A 4 -57.88 24.53 -28.68
N LEU A 5 -56.79 23.78 -28.49
CA LEU A 5 -56.49 23.07 -27.24
C LEU A 5 -55.20 23.52 -26.54
N ILE A 6 -54.47 24.51 -27.10
CA ILE A 6 -53.23 25.04 -26.49
C ILE A 6 -53.43 26.42 -25.83
N LEU A 7 -54.52 27.12 -26.13
CA LEU A 7 -54.82 28.45 -25.55
C LEU A 7 -55.64 28.40 -24.24
N THR A 8 -56.12 27.24 -23.81
CA THR A 8 -56.88 27.06 -22.56
C THR A 8 -56.04 26.61 -21.36
N ALA A 9 -54.74 26.30 -21.55
CA ALA A 9 -53.84 25.90 -20.45
C ALA A 9 -52.98 27.06 -19.89
N ILE A 10 -53.02 28.25 -20.50
CA ILE A 10 -52.17 29.40 -20.09
C ILE A 10 -52.94 30.43 -19.24
N CYS A 11 -54.27 30.31 -19.11
CA CYS A 11 -55.11 31.31 -18.43
C CYS A 11 -55.56 30.96 -17.00
N ILE A 12 -55.05 29.91 -16.34
CA ILE A 12 -55.50 29.52 -14.99
C ILE A 12 -54.44 29.62 -13.88
N CYS A 13 -53.20 30.03 -14.16
CA CYS A 13 -52.21 30.29 -13.08
C CYS A 13 -51.70 31.73 -13.03
N ASN A 14 -52.53 32.70 -13.43
CA ASN A 14 -52.24 34.13 -13.29
C ASN A 14 -53.27 34.91 -12.46
N TRP A 15 -54.05 34.21 -11.64
CA TRP A 15 -54.92 34.81 -10.63
C TRP A 15 -54.91 33.93 -9.38
N MET A 16 -54.64 34.54 -8.22
CA MET A 16 -54.22 33.93 -6.93
C MET A 16 -52.70 33.66 -6.92
N ILE A 17 -51.82 34.57 -6.49
CA ILE A 17 -51.81 35.20 -5.17
C ILE A 17 -51.07 36.54 -5.28
N SER A 18 -51.82 37.63 -5.15
CA SER A 18 -51.31 38.92 -4.69
C SER A 18 -52.00 39.22 -3.36
N VAL A 19 -51.37 38.85 -2.26
CA VAL A 19 -51.60 39.50 -0.96
C VAL A 19 -50.25 39.95 -0.46
N LEU A 20 -49.96 41.23 -0.72
CA LEU A 20 -48.95 42.01 -0.04
C LEU A 20 -49.49 42.35 1.35
N THR A 21 -48.80 41.92 2.41
CA THR A 21 -48.77 42.65 3.67
C THR A 21 -47.38 43.24 3.84
N THR A 22 -47.33 44.56 4.00
CA THR A 22 -46.12 45.32 4.29
C THR A 22 -45.83 45.29 5.78
N SER A 23 -44.61 44.93 6.17
CA SER A 23 -43.93 45.51 7.34
C SER A 23 -42.43 45.31 7.21
N CYS A 24 -41.70 46.39 7.44
CA CYS A 24 -40.24 46.49 7.40
C CYS A 24 -39.59 45.56 8.43
N ASP A 25 -38.64 44.75 7.99
CA ASP A 25 -37.32 44.63 8.62
C ASP A 25 -36.32 44.23 7.53
N GLY A 26 -35.38 45.15 7.26
CA GLY A 26 -34.41 45.04 6.18
C GLY A 26 -33.33 44.02 6.50
N LEU A 27 -33.57 42.75 6.19
CA LEU A 27 -32.53 41.74 6.02
C LEU A 27 -32.95 40.78 4.90
N ALA A 28 -32.49 41.05 3.68
CA ALA A 28 -32.54 40.07 2.59
C ALA A 28 -31.58 38.93 2.91
N ARG A 29 -32.10 37.80 3.42
CA ARG A 29 -31.33 36.55 3.50
C ARG A 29 -31.14 36.00 2.09
N ILE A 30 -29.97 36.24 1.51
CA ILE A 30 -29.51 35.49 0.34
C ILE A 30 -29.16 34.09 0.84
N SER A 31 -30.01 33.11 0.54
CA SER A 31 -29.66 31.71 0.70
C SER A 31 -28.53 31.39 -0.28
N LEU A 32 -27.29 31.33 0.20
CA LEU A 32 -26.17 30.82 -0.58
C LEU A 32 -26.43 29.33 -0.82
N LYS A 33 -26.85 28.99 -2.04
CA LYS A 33 -26.67 27.62 -2.52
C LYS A 33 -25.18 27.36 -2.54
N LYS A 34 -24.72 26.47 -1.68
CA LYS A 34 -23.36 25.91 -1.76
C LYS A 34 -23.26 25.23 -3.13
N GLN A 35 -22.72 25.95 -4.10
CA GLN A 35 -22.25 25.36 -5.33
C GLN A 35 -21.13 24.41 -4.90
N SER A 36 -21.33 23.12 -5.12
CA SER A 36 -20.24 22.15 -4.93
C SER A 36 -19.08 22.63 -5.77
N LEU A 37 -17.95 22.91 -5.12
CA LEU A 37 -16.72 23.21 -5.82
C LEU A 37 -16.49 22.06 -6.82
N ASP A 38 -16.53 22.38 -8.11
CA ASP A 38 -16.10 21.46 -9.14
C ASP A 38 -14.58 21.37 -9.04
N LEU A 39 -14.13 20.43 -8.21
CA LEU A 39 -12.72 20.18 -7.94
C LEU A 39 -11.99 19.78 -9.21
N LYS A 40 -12.66 19.21 -10.22
CA LYS A 40 -12.06 18.95 -11.53
C LYS A 40 -11.72 20.24 -12.25
N ARG A 41 -12.60 21.25 -12.25
CA ARG A 41 -12.28 22.56 -12.85
C ARG A 41 -11.16 23.30 -12.12
N ILE A 42 -11.08 23.21 -10.79
CA ILE A 42 -9.99 23.84 -10.03
C ILE A 42 -8.68 23.07 -10.19
N TYR A 43 -8.74 21.73 -10.25
CA TYR A 43 -7.58 20.89 -10.51
C TYR A 43 -7.03 21.15 -11.92
N VAL A 44 -7.88 21.11 -12.95
CA VAL A 44 -7.48 21.38 -14.34
C VAL A 44 -6.99 22.83 -14.53
N ALA A 45 -7.67 23.82 -13.95
CA ALA A 45 -7.21 25.21 -14.00
C ALA A 45 -5.92 25.45 -13.18
N ARG A 46 -5.63 24.63 -12.16
CA ARG A 46 -4.34 24.66 -11.44
C ARG A 46 -3.23 23.95 -12.20
N VAL A 47 -3.52 22.86 -12.89
CA VAL A 47 -2.57 22.18 -13.78
C VAL A 47 -2.06 23.15 -14.86
N GLU A 48 -2.93 24.02 -15.39
CA GLU A 48 -2.51 25.08 -16.33
C GLU A 48 -1.65 26.18 -15.66
N LEU A 49 -1.93 26.56 -14.40
CA LEU A 49 -1.14 27.55 -13.65
C LEU A 49 0.17 27.01 -13.06
N GLN A 50 0.34 25.69 -13.00
CA GLN A 50 1.51 24.99 -12.43
C GLN A 50 2.30 24.22 -13.51
N SER A 51 2.16 24.66 -14.76
CA SER A 51 2.81 24.19 -16.00
C SER A 51 4.34 24.32 -16.04
N ASN A 52 5.00 24.40 -14.87
CA ASN A 52 6.46 24.47 -14.75
C ASN A 52 7.08 23.30 -13.94
N VAL A 53 6.32 22.26 -13.58
CA VAL A 53 6.89 21.03 -12.99
C VAL A 53 6.55 19.82 -13.85
N THR A 54 7.37 19.56 -14.88
CA THR A 54 7.22 18.49 -15.88
C THR A 54 7.53 17.08 -15.37
N ASN A 55 7.89 16.93 -14.09
CA ASN A 55 8.56 15.72 -13.54
C ASN A 55 7.73 15.00 -12.46
N VAL A 56 6.41 15.21 -12.46
CA VAL A 56 5.48 14.67 -11.47
C VAL A 56 4.72 13.48 -12.06
N VAL A 57 4.58 12.42 -11.28
CA VAL A 57 3.69 11.29 -11.56
C VAL A 57 2.69 11.15 -10.44
N TYR A 58 1.41 11.26 -10.77
CA TYR A 58 0.33 10.98 -9.83
C TYR A 58 0.02 9.49 -9.77
N LEU A 59 -0.16 8.98 -8.56
CA LEU A 59 -0.46 7.58 -8.31
C LEU A 59 -1.95 7.41 -7.99
N LYS A 60 -2.51 6.29 -8.44
CA LYS A 60 -3.78 5.74 -7.96
C LYS A 60 -3.51 4.87 -6.73
N ASN A 61 -4.47 4.81 -5.83
CA ASN A 61 -4.42 3.98 -4.63
C ASN A 61 -5.56 2.97 -4.68
N TYR A 62 -5.22 1.70 -4.69
CA TYR A 62 -6.18 0.61 -4.56
C TYR A 62 -6.10 -0.01 -3.16
N LEU A 63 -7.11 0.29 -2.34
CA LEU A 63 -7.33 -0.28 -1.01
C LEU A 63 -6.13 -0.16 -0.05
N ASP A 64 -5.31 0.90 -0.19
CA ASP A 64 -4.04 1.09 0.54
C ASP A 64 -3.01 -0.03 0.31
N THR A 65 -3.24 -0.89 -0.69
CA THR A 65 -2.43 -2.08 -0.95
C THR A 65 -1.64 -2.03 -2.25
N GLN A 66 -2.05 -1.18 -3.20
CA GLN A 66 -1.37 -1.02 -4.49
C GLN A 66 -1.36 0.46 -4.88
N TYR A 67 -0.15 1.00 -5.09
CA TYR A 67 0.05 2.36 -5.58
C TYR A 67 0.73 2.31 -6.94
N TYR A 68 0.07 2.87 -7.96
CA TYR A 68 0.53 2.76 -9.34
C TYR A 68 0.24 4.02 -10.13
N GLY A 69 1.13 4.35 -11.07
CA GLY A 69 1.00 5.51 -11.95
C GLY A 69 1.02 5.09 -13.41
N GLU A 70 0.64 5.99 -14.31
CA GLU A 70 0.61 5.71 -15.74
C GLU A 70 1.90 6.15 -16.42
N ILE A 71 2.42 5.30 -17.31
CA ILE A 71 3.52 5.62 -18.22
C ILE A 71 3.14 5.23 -19.65
N GLY A 72 3.87 5.77 -20.63
CA GLY A 72 3.77 5.39 -22.03
C GLY A 72 5.02 4.68 -22.52
N ILE A 73 4.90 3.65 -23.36
CA ILE A 73 6.04 2.99 -24.03
C ILE A 73 5.80 2.96 -25.54
N GLY A 74 6.78 3.40 -26.32
CA GLY A 74 6.77 3.38 -27.78
C GLY A 74 6.22 4.63 -28.47
N SER A 75 6.28 4.64 -29.80
CA SER A 75 5.79 5.73 -30.66
C SER A 75 4.93 5.20 -31.82
N PRO A 76 3.60 5.39 -31.83
CA PRO A 76 2.80 6.09 -30.82
C PRO A 76 2.83 5.39 -29.45
N SER A 77 2.68 6.20 -28.40
CA SER A 77 2.73 5.77 -27.00
C SER A 77 1.64 4.74 -26.67
N GLN A 78 2.04 3.61 -26.10
CA GLN A 78 1.16 2.59 -25.52
C GLN A 78 1.17 2.76 -24.00
N THR A 79 0.01 3.02 -23.39
CA THR A 79 -0.11 3.34 -21.96
C THR A 79 -0.14 2.08 -21.09
N PHE A 80 0.54 2.14 -19.94
CA PHE A 80 0.55 1.09 -18.92
C PHE A 80 0.42 1.69 -17.52
N SER A 81 -0.29 1.00 -16.64
CA SER A 81 -0.35 1.31 -15.20
C SER A 81 0.72 0.52 -14.47
N LEU A 82 1.71 1.18 -13.84
CA LEU A 82 2.83 0.50 -13.19
C LEU A 82 3.01 0.89 -11.73
N VAL A 83 3.44 -0.08 -10.93
CA VAL A 83 3.95 0.18 -9.58
C VAL A 83 5.36 0.78 -9.68
N PHE A 84 5.58 1.88 -8.98
CA PHE A 84 6.89 2.51 -8.86
C PHE A 84 7.58 1.90 -7.65
N ASP A 85 8.55 1.03 -7.89
CA ASP A 85 9.10 0.10 -6.90
C ASP A 85 10.56 0.43 -6.57
N THR A 86 10.82 0.88 -5.34
CA THR A 86 12.16 1.24 -4.88
C THR A 86 13.05 0.03 -4.53
N ALA A 87 12.50 -1.18 -4.41
CA ALA A 87 13.26 -2.38 -4.12
C ALA A 87 13.74 -3.12 -5.38
N THR A 88 13.22 -2.76 -6.56
CA THR A 88 13.65 -3.32 -7.86
C THR A 88 14.21 -2.24 -8.78
N SER A 89 14.90 -2.64 -9.85
CA SER A 89 15.62 -1.70 -10.75
C SER A 89 15.29 -1.86 -12.23
N ASN A 90 14.51 -2.87 -12.60
CA ASN A 90 14.10 -3.10 -13.99
C ASN A 90 12.70 -2.52 -14.24
N LEU A 91 12.49 -1.99 -15.44
CA LEU A 91 11.16 -1.72 -16.00
C LEU A 91 10.69 -2.98 -16.74
N TRP A 92 9.46 -3.44 -16.47
CA TRP A 92 8.87 -4.54 -17.23
C TRP A 92 7.37 -4.38 -17.41
N VAL A 93 6.87 -4.87 -18.56
CA VAL A 93 5.46 -4.89 -18.93
C VAL A 93 5.08 -6.20 -19.63
N PRO A 94 3.79 -6.60 -19.62
CA PRO A 94 3.32 -7.77 -20.36
C PRO A 94 3.55 -7.57 -21.86
N SER A 95 4.05 -8.61 -22.54
CA SER A 95 4.24 -8.59 -23.99
C SER A 95 3.00 -9.09 -24.72
N SER A 96 2.77 -8.60 -25.94
CA SER A 96 1.84 -9.24 -26.88
C SER A 96 2.24 -10.68 -27.23
N LYS A 97 3.47 -11.10 -26.89
CA LYS A 97 3.98 -12.47 -27.03
C LYS A 97 3.66 -13.36 -25.82
N CYS A 98 3.03 -12.83 -24.77
CA CYS A 98 2.55 -13.60 -23.63
C CYS A 98 1.20 -14.28 -23.97
N LEU A 99 1.25 -15.55 -24.37
CA LEU A 99 0.07 -16.28 -24.87
C LEU A 99 -0.57 -17.19 -23.83
N PHE A 100 0.24 -17.76 -22.92
CA PHE A 100 -0.18 -18.87 -22.06
C PHE A 100 -0.43 -18.49 -20.59
N SER A 101 -0.16 -17.25 -20.19
CA SER A 101 -0.46 -16.77 -18.85
C SER A 101 -1.78 -16.00 -18.84
N ILE A 102 -2.71 -16.43 -17.97
CA ILE A 102 -4.06 -15.84 -17.86
C ILE A 102 -3.98 -14.36 -17.49
N ALA A 103 -3.08 -13.98 -16.58
CA ALA A 103 -2.89 -12.60 -16.15
C ALA A 103 -2.55 -11.65 -17.32
N CYS A 104 -1.72 -12.05 -18.28
CA CYS A 104 -1.45 -11.27 -19.50
C CYS A 104 -2.69 -11.01 -20.38
N HIS A 105 -3.79 -11.76 -20.20
CA HIS A 105 -5.04 -11.50 -20.92
C HIS A 105 -5.95 -10.48 -20.22
N LEU A 106 -5.71 -10.23 -18.93
CA LEU A 106 -6.43 -9.23 -18.13
C LEU A 106 -5.73 -7.86 -18.15
N HIS A 107 -4.46 -7.81 -18.55
CA HIS A 107 -3.63 -6.60 -18.52
C HIS A 107 -3.30 -6.07 -19.92
N SER A 108 -2.89 -4.80 -19.96
CA SER A 108 -2.35 -4.15 -21.14
C SER A 108 -1.07 -4.84 -21.60
N LYS A 109 -0.87 -4.93 -22.91
CA LYS A 109 0.26 -5.63 -23.52
C LYS A 109 1.03 -4.76 -24.49
N PHE A 110 2.34 -4.73 -24.35
CA PHE A 110 3.23 -4.05 -25.28
C PHE A 110 3.28 -4.77 -26.63
N ARG A 111 3.06 -4.01 -27.69
CA ARG A 111 3.05 -4.47 -29.09
C ARG A 111 4.19 -3.78 -29.83
N ALA A 112 5.35 -4.44 -29.86
CA ALA A 112 6.55 -3.95 -30.56
C ALA A 112 6.28 -3.51 -32.01
N ARG A 113 5.41 -4.23 -32.74
CA ARG A 113 5.07 -3.93 -34.15
C ARG A 113 4.35 -2.60 -34.35
N LEU A 114 3.74 -2.04 -33.30
CA LEU A 114 3.02 -0.77 -33.37
C LEU A 114 3.89 0.43 -33.03
N SER A 115 5.10 0.21 -32.50
CA SER A 115 6.03 1.27 -32.15
C SER A 115 7.08 1.46 -33.25
N THR A 116 7.19 2.68 -33.73
CA THR A 116 8.19 3.11 -34.73
C THR A 116 9.57 3.37 -34.12
N THR A 117 9.64 3.58 -32.81
CA THR A 117 10.88 3.80 -32.04
C THR A 117 11.42 2.52 -31.39
N TYR A 118 10.71 1.40 -31.54
CA TYR A 118 11.12 0.11 -31.00
C TYR A 118 12.41 -0.41 -31.66
N SER A 119 13.32 -0.89 -30.82
CA SER A 119 14.50 -1.64 -31.22
C SER A 119 14.59 -2.96 -30.45
N LYS A 120 14.89 -4.05 -31.16
CA LYS A 120 14.99 -5.38 -30.57
C LYS A 120 16.35 -5.57 -29.88
N ILE A 121 16.33 -5.94 -28.59
CA ILE A 121 17.49 -6.51 -27.89
C ILE A 121 17.40 -8.04 -27.91
N GLY A 122 16.33 -8.61 -27.32
CA GLY A 122 16.00 -10.03 -27.41
C GLY A 122 16.75 -10.96 -26.45
N VAL A 123 17.52 -10.42 -25.49
CA VAL A 123 18.20 -11.20 -24.45
C VAL A 123 17.15 -11.76 -23.47
N PRO A 124 17.03 -13.09 -23.29
CA PRO A 124 16.04 -13.68 -22.38
C PRO A 124 16.43 -13.44 -20.92
N CYS A 125 15.43 -13.28 -20.05
CA CYS A 125 15.65 -13.12 -18.62
C CYS A 125 14.54 -13.74 -17.78
N LYS A 126 14.83 -13.90 -16.48
CA LYS A 126 13.89 -14.44 -15.49
C LYS A 126 14.03 -13.66 -14.19
N ILE A 127 12.91 -13.10 -13.72
CA ILE A 127 12.83 -12.38 -12.45
C ILE A 127 12.19 -13.31 -11.42
N HIS A 128 12.81 -13.40 -10.24
CA HIS A 128 12.35 -14.21 -9.12
C HIS A 128 11.70 -13.33 -8.05
N TYR A 129 10.45 -13.64 -7.73
CA TYR A 129 9.70 -13.07 -6.61
C TYR A 129 9.51 -14.14 -5.53
N VAL A 130 9.07 -13.71 -4.34
CA VAL A 130 8.75 -14.63 -3.24
C VAL A 130 7.65 -15.62 -3.63
N SER A 131 6.64 -15.17 -4.38
CA SER A 131 5.48 -15.97 -4.82
C SER A 131 5.70 -16.78 -6.09
N GLY A 132 6.84 -16.62 -6.79
CA GLY A 132 7.08 -17.30 -8.05
C GLY A 132 8.10 -16.59 -8.94
N SER A 133 8.01 -16.78 -10.25
CA SER A 133 8.90 -16.09 -11.18
C SER A 133 8.15 -15.67 -12.44
N ILE A 134 8.64 -14.61 -13.07
CA ILE A 134 8.23 -14.19 -14.41
C ILE A 134 9.40 -14.34 -15.36
N SER A 135 9.12 -14.59 -16.63
CA SER A 135 10.13 -14.75 -17.67
C SER A 135 9.77 -13.90 -18.88
N GLY A 136 10.80 -13.38 -19.54
CA GLY A 136 10.65 -12.44 -20.63
C GLY A 136 11.95 -12.28 -21.41
N PHE A 137 12.06 -11.16 -22.11
CA PHE A 137 13.29 -10.76 -22.79
C PHE A 137 13.40 -9.24 -22.84
N PHE A 138 14.62 -8.72 -22.97
CA PHE A 138 14.88 -7.29 -23.06
C PHE A 138 14.47 -6.72 -24.43
N SER A 139 14.00 -5.49 -24.40
CA SER A 139 13.62 -4.65 -25.54
C SER A 139 14.03 -3.21 -25.27
N LEU A 140 14.18 -2.42 -26.34
CA LEU A 140 14.55 -1.01 -26.26
C LEU A 140 13.43 -0.17 -26.90
N ASP A 141 12.96 0.86 -26.24
CA ASP A 141 12.03 1.84 -26.82
C ASP A 141 12.07 3.16 -26.06
N HIS A 142 11.31 4.15 -26.52
CA HIS A 142 11.11 5.41 -25.81
C HIS A 142 10.04 5.25 -24.73
N VAL A 143 10.27 5.80 -23.54
CA VAL A 143 9.36 5.72 -22.40
C VAL A 143 8.94 7.12 -21.99
N LYS A 144 7.63 7.36 -21.97
CA LYS A 144 7.02 8.62 -21.55
C LYS A 144 6.55 8.55 -20.10
N VAL A 145 7.01 9.48 -19.27
CA VAL A 145 6.59 9.64 -17.86
C VAL A 145 6.17 11.09 -17.66
N GLY A 146 4.90 11.32 -17.36
CA GLY A 146 4.34 12.68 -17.37
C GLY A 146 4.55 13.32 -18.76
N ASP A 147 5.23 14.46 -18.80
CA ASP A 147 5.56 15.17 -20.04
C ASP A 147 6.98 14.84 -20.59
N ILE A 148 7.76 14.03 -19.87
CA ILE A 148 9.12 13.64 -20.26
C ILE A 148 9.08 12.39 -21.12
N THR A 149 9.79 12.41 -22.25
CA THR A 149 10.06 11.22 -23.06
C THR A 149 11.53 10.83 -22.94
N VAL A 150 11.80 9.80 -22.14
CA VAL A 150 13.13 9.19 -22.01
C VAL A 150 13.38 8.33 -23.24
N LYS A 151 14.46 8.60 -23.96
CA LYS A 151 14.84 7.84 -25.15
C LYS A 151 15.63 6.60 -24.77
N ASP A 152 15.59 5.61 -25.65
CA ASP A 152 16.43 4.41 -25.59
C ASP A 152 16.44 3.74 -24.21
N GLN A 153 15.25 3.57 -23.63
CA GLN A 153 15.09 2.86 -22.36
C GLN A 153 15.01 1.37 -22.61
N GLU A 154 15.86 0.61 -21.93
CA GLU A 154 15.78 -0.84 -21.86
C GLU A 154 14.66 -1.27 -20.90
N PHE A 155 13.82 -2.20 -21.33
CA PHE A 155 12.78 -2.78 -20.51
C PHE A 155 12.54 -4.24 -20.86
N ILE A 156 11.83 -4.95 -20.01
CA ILE A 156 11.57 -6.38 -20.19
C ILE A 156 10.14 -6.58 -20.67
N GLU A 157 10.01 -7.28 -21.80
CA GLU A 157 8.75 -7.80 -22.32
C GLU A 157 8.46 -9.17 -21.67
N ILE A 158 7.47 -9.24 -20.78
CA ILE A 158 7.10 -10.49 -20.08
C ILE A 158 6.30 -11.41 -21.01
N THR A 159 6.74 -12.67 -21.11
CA THR A 159 6.11 -13.71 -21.95
C THR A 159 5.47 -14.83 -21.13
N LYS A 160 5.84 -14.96 -19.86
CA LYS A 160 5.28 -15.94 -18.95
C LYS A 160 5.27 -15.39 -17.53
N GLU A 161 4.09 -15.36 -16.95
CA GLU A 161 3.88 -15.14 -15.52
C GLU A 161 3.60 -16.48 -14.84
N GLY A 162 4.31 -16.74 -13.74
CA GLY A 162 4.31 -18.03 -13.06
C GLY A 162 3.53 -18.07 -11.74
N PHE A 163 2.74 -17.05 -11.39
CA PHE A 163 2.04 -17.02 -10.10
C PHE A 163 0.73 -16.21 -10.10
N LEU A 164 -0.14 -16.51 -9.12
CA LEU A 164 -1.53 -16.03 -9.02
C LEU A 164 -1.71 -14.55 -8.63
N PRO A 165 -0.86 -13.93 -7.78
CA PRO A 165 -1.02 -12.52 -7.41
C PRO A 165 -1.25 -11.52 -8.56
N PHE A 166 -0.68 -11.73 -9.75
CA PHE A 166 -0.92 -10.83 -10.89
C PHE A 166 -2.30 -10.98 -11.52
N LEU A 167 -3.10 -12.02 -11.20
CA LEU A 167 -4.47 -12.14 -11.70
C LEU A 167 -5.43 -11.10 -11.11
N VAL A 168 -5.09 -10.58 -9.93
CA VAL A 168 -5.91 -9.63 -9.16
C VAL A 168 -5.21 -8.28 -8.99
N ALA A 169 -4.12 -8.05 -9.73
CA ALA A 169 -3.43 -6.77 -9.76
C ALA A 169 -4.27 -5.75 -10.54
N GLU A 170 -4.26 -4.50 -10.09
CA GLU A 170 -4.90 -3.37 -10.79
C GLU A 170 -3.88 -2.59 -11.65
N TYR A 171 -2.68 -3.14 -11.78
CA TYR A 171 -1.54 -2.59 -12.50
C TYR A 171 -0.97 -3.64 -13.47
N ASP A 172 -0.42 -3.18 -14.60
CA ASP A 172 0.11 -4.01 -15.67
C ASP A 172 1.53 -4.52 -15.38
N GLY A 173 2.35 -3.74 -14.68
CA GLY A 173 3.75 -4.11 -14.42
C GLY A 173 4.46 -3.23 -13.40
N ILE A 174 5.80 -3.24 -13.43
CA ILE A 174 6.64 -2.56 -12.43
C ILE A 174 7.67 -1.67 -13.12
N LEU A 175 7.89 -0.48 -12.55
CA LEU A 175 8.96 0.43 -12.85
C LEU A 175 9.90 0.51 -11.64
N GLY A 176 11.07 -0.12 -11.77
CA GLY A 176 12.09 -0.11 -10.74
C GLY A 176 12.77 1.25 -10.55
N LEU A 177 12.88 1.69 -9.30
CA LEU A 177 13.51 2.93 -8.83
C LEU A 177 14.76 2.70 -7.98
N GLY A 178 15.23 1.46 -7.93
CA GLY A 178 16.46 1.06 -7.28
C GLY A 178 17.73 1.46 -8.04
N PHE A 179 18.82 0.84 -7.65
CA PHE A 179 20.16 1.09 -8.13
C PHE A 179 20.54 0.16 -9.30
N PRO A 180 21.41 0.59 -10.24
CA PRO A 180 21.76 -0.22 -11.41
C PRO A 180 22.44 -1.55 -11.05
N GLU A 181 23.10 -1.65 -9.89
CA GLU A 181 23.84 -2.84 -9.43
C GLU A 181 22.95 -4.07 -9.21
N ILE A 182 21.64 -3.89 -8.96
CA ILE A 182 20.68 -4.99 -8.79
C ILE A 182 19.78 -5.19 -10.02
N SER A 183 20.03 -4.42 -11.08
CA SER A 183 19.31 -4.56 -12.35
C SER A 183 19.78 -5.80 -13.10
N LEU A 184 18.84 -6.56 -13.65
CA LEU A 184 19.17 -7.65 -14.57
C LEU A 184 19.94 -7.10 -15.78
N GLU A 185 21.01 -7.81 -16.15
CA GLU A 185 21.94 -7.42 -17.24
C GLU A 185 22.55 -6.00 -17.08
N TYR A 186 22.56 -5.44 -15.86
CA TYR A 186 22.99 -4.06 -15.58
C TYR A 186 22.24 -3.01 -16.41
N ALA A 187 21.00 -3.32 -16.84
CA ALA A 187 20.15 -2.40 -17.57
C ALA A 187 19.95 -1.11 -16.76
N THR A 188 20.10 0.06 -17.39
CA THR A 188 20.02 1.35 -16.68
C THR A 188 18.58 1.65 -16.27
N PRO A 189 18.29 1.86 -14.97
CA PRO A 189 16.96 2.25 -14.50
C PRO A 189 16.47 3.55 -15.15
N LEU A 190 15.15 3.64 -15.38
CA LEU A 190 14.53 4.76 -16.11
C LEU A 190 14.88 6.13 -15.54
N TRP A 191 14.81 6.28 -14.23
CA TRP A 191 15.06 7.56 -13.56
C TRP A 191 16.54 7.99 -13.65
N LEU A 192 17.48 7.06 -13.83
CA LEU A 192 18.87 7.39 -14.12
C LEU A 192 19.05 7.85 -15.56
N ASN A 193 18.33 7.25 -16.52
CA ASN A 193 18.29 7.76 -17.89
C ASN A 193 17.68 9.17 -17.95
N MET A 194 16.69 9.47 -17.10
CA MET A 194 16.16 10.85 -16.96
C MET A 194 17.25 11.85 -16.54
N LEU A 195 18.12 11.46 -15.59
CA LEU A 195 19.26 12.27 -15.15
C LEU A 195 20.31 12.41 -16.25
N GLN A 196 20.69 11.31 -16.90
CA GLN A 196 21.72 11.30 -17.94
C GLN A 196 21.33 12.11 -19.18
N GLN A 197 20.04 12.07 -19.54
CA GLN A 197 19.49 12.83 -20.67
C GLN A 197 19.13 14.28 -20.32
N GLY A 198 19.37 14.72 -19.07
CA GLY A 198 19.21 16.11 -18.64
C GLY A 198 17.76 16.56 -18.39
N TYR A 199 16.80 15.63 -18.29
CA TYR A 199 15.41 15.96 -17.96
C TYR A 199 15.22 16.29 -16.47
N VAL A 200 16.11 15.77 -15.62
CA VAL A 200 16.09 15.97 -14.17
C VAL A 200 17.48 16.48 -13.76
N SER A 201 17.52 17.63 -13.08
CA SER A 201 18.78 18.25 -12.66
C SER A 201 19.25 17.82 -11.26
N GLN A 202 18.30 17.48 -10.38
CA GLN A 202 18.59 17.06 -9.01
C GLN A 202 18.60 15.54 -8.90
N LYS A 203 19.62 14.97 -8.26
CA LYS A 203 19.83 13.51 -8.14
C LYS A 203 19.03 12.90 -6.98
N PHE A 204 17.77 13.26 -6.85
CA PHE A 204 16.86 12.69 -5.86
C PHE A 204 15.44 12.59 -6.41
N PHE A 205 14.61 11.78 -5.79
CA PHE A 205 13.16 11.80 -6.00
C PHE A 205 12.43 11.69 -4.67
N SER A 206 11.18 12.12 -4.63
CA SER A 206 10.33 12.03 -3.43
C SER A 206 9.08 11.20 -3.67
N LEU A 207 8.62 10.56 -2.62
CA LEU A 207 7.40 9.75 -2.58
C LEU A 207 6.47 10.25 -1.48
N TRP A 208 5.21 10.50 -1.87
CA TRP A 208 4.09 10.67 -0.95
C TRP A 208 2.98 9.70 -1.32
N LEU A 209 2.50 8.94 -0.34
CA LEU A 209 1.41 7.98 -0.52
C LEU A 209 0.22 8.41 0.33
N ASN A 210 -0.92 8.64 -0.31
CA ASN A 210 -2.14 9.08 0.34
C ASN A 210 -2.89 7.89 0.94
N GLN A 211 -3.36 8.06 2.18
CA GLN A 211 -4.19 7.09 2.91
C GLN A 211 -5.70 7.38 2.77
N ASP A 212 -6.08 8.52 2.18
CA ASP A 212 -7.47 8.87 1.97
C ASP A 212 -8.05 8.10 0.77
N LEU A 213 -8.69 6.96 1.05
CA LEU A 213 -9.38 6.13 0.07
C LEU A 213 -10.53 6.83 -0.67
N THR A 214 -11.00 7.99 -0.18
CA THR A 214 -12.03 8.79 -0.87
C THR A 214 -11.43 9.77 -1.88
N SER A 215 -10.10 9.93 -1.87
CA SER A 215 -9.40 10.81 -2.79
C SER A 215 -9.17 10.14 -4.14
N GLU A 216 -9.38 10.88 -5.23
CA GLU A 216 -8.93 10.46 -6.56
C GLU A 216 -7.39 10.44 -6.67
N LEU A 217 -6.69 11.18 -5.80
CA LEU A 217 -5.23 11.22 -5.76
C LEU A 217 -4.70 10.23 -4.73
N GLY A 218 -4.20 9.10 -5.21
CA GLY A 218 -3.62 8.05 -4.39
C GLY A 218 -2.21 8.35 -3.90
N GLY A 219 -1.45 9.17 -4.60
CA GLY A 219 -0.09 9.54 -4.19
C GLY A 219 0.65 10.32 -5.27
N GLU A 220 1.92 10.60 -5.03
CA GLU A 220 2.76 11.39 -5.93
C GLU A 220 4.22 10.92 -5.87
N VAL A 221 4.84 10.77 -7.04
CA VAL A 221 6.29 10.65 -7.23
C VAL A 221 6.78 11.89 -7.94
N ILE A 222 7.83 12.53 -7.41
CA ILE A 222 8.45 13.69 -8.05
C ILE A 222 9.93 13.40 -8.30
N PHE A 223 10.34 13.45 -9.58
CA PHE A 223 11.75 13.29 -9.95
C PHE A 223 12.47 14.65 -9.92
N GLY A 224 13.51 14.75 -9.09
CA GLY A 224 14.32 15.95 -8.90
C GLY A 224 13.68 17.05 -8.07
N GLY A 225 12.64 16.72 -7.30
CA GLY A 225 11.89 17.68 -6.49
C GLY A 225 11.11 17.01 -5.37
N LEU A 226 10.42 17.84 -4.59
CA LEU A 226 9.49 17.46 -3.54
C LEU A 226 8.41 18.53 -3.40
N ASP A 227 7.25 18.15 -2.86
CA ASP A 227 6.17 19.08 -2.56
C ASP A 227 6.02 19.26 -1.04
N TRP A 228 6.28 20.47 -0.57
CA TRP A 228 6.15 20.84 0.85
C TRP A 228 4.73 20.68 1.40
N ARG A 229 3.71 20.57 0.54
CA ARG A 229 2.33 20.29 0.94
C ARG A 229 2.11 18.82 1.34
N HIS A 230 3.05 17.92 1.05
CA HIS A 230 2.90 16.50 1.32
C HIS A 230 3.57 16.03 2.61
N PHE A 231 4.20 16.93 3.37
CA PHE A 231 4.81 16.61 4.65
C PHE A 231 4.74 17.76 5.67
N LYS A 232 5.05 17.43 6.93
CA LYS A 232 5.11 18.36 8.06
C LYS A 232 6.46 18.24 8.76
N GLY A 233 7.04 19.40 9.10
CA GLY A 233 8.37 19.48 9.71
C GLY A 233 9.50 19.22 8.70
N ASP A 234 10.71 19.05 9.23
CA ASP A 234 11.90 18.80 8.43
C ASP A 234 12.17 17.30 8.27
N HIS A 235 12.78 16.91 7.15
CA HIS A 235 13.22 15.53 6.94
C HIS A 235 14.39 15.17 7.85
N THR A 236 14.33 13.98 8.43
CA THR A 236 15.46 13.35 9.10
C THR A 236 16.16 12.45 8.10
N TYR A 237 17.41 12.79 7.79
CA TYR A 237 18.21 12.06 6.81
C TYR A 237 19.14 11.03 7.47
N VAL A 238 19.17 9.83 6.91
CA VAL A 238 20.08 8.74 7.28
C VAL A 238 20.82 8.21 6.04
N PRO A 239 22.08 7.78 6.18
CA PRO A 239 22.85 7.30 5.04
C PRO A 239 22.30 5.98 4.51
N VAL A 240 22.50 5.75 3.21
CA VAL A 240 22.33 4.41 2.61
C VAL A 240 23.51 3.55 3.07
N THR A 241 23.22 2.44 3.75
CA THR A 241 24.23 1.55 4.34
C THR A 241 24.83 0.57 3.34
N LYS A 242 24.07 0.22 2.29
CA LYS A 242 24.48 -0.73 1.26
C LYS A 242 23.93 -0.34 -0.10
N THR A 243 24.82 0.00 -1.03
CA THR A 243 24.45 0.30 -2.42
C THR A 243 23.88 -0.93 -3.12
N GLY A 244 22.99 -0.70 -4.08
CA GLY A 244 22.12 -1.73 -4.68
C GLY A 244 20.67 -1.59 -4.21
N TYR A 245 20.46 -1.31 -2.93
CA TYR A 245 19.12 -1.09 -2.36
C TYR A 245 19.05 0.26 -1.67
N TRP A 246 17.86 0.82 -1.53
CA TRP A 246 17.60 1.92 -0.61
C TRP A 246 17.58 1.39 0.83
N GLN A 247 18.74 0.89 1.28
CA GLN A 247 18.93 0.25 2.57
C GLN A 247 19.43 1.25 3.61
N ILE A 248 18.72 1.38 4.73
CA ILE A 248 19.09 2.18 5.89
C ILE A 248 19.38 1.29 7.09
N GLU A 249 19.85 1.89 8.20
CA GLU A 249 19.96 1.22 9.49
C GLU A 249 18.76 1.57 10.39
N ILE A 250 18.25 0.57 11.10
CA ILE A 250 17.29 0.70 12.20
C ILE A 250 18.03 0.36 13.48
N GLU A 251 18.06 1.27 14.44
CA GLU A 251 18.75 1.06 15.71
C GLU A 251 17.93 0.25 16.73
N ASP A 252 16.60 0.41 16.72
CA ASP A 252 15.72 -0.38 17.57
C ASP A 252 14.27 -0.35 17.07
N ILE A 253 13.49 -1.34 17.51
CA ILE A 253 12.05 -1.39 17.30
C ILE A 253 11.40 -1.53 18.67
N LEU A 254 10.52 -0.58 18.98
CA LEU A 254 9.78 -0.51 20.23
C LEU A 254 8.34 -0.95 19.99
N VAL A 255 7.85 -1.84 20.85
CA VAL A 255 6.41 -2.08 21.00
C VAL A 255 5.96 -1.20 22.15
N GLU A 256 5.13 -0.20 21.86
CA GLU A 256 4.84 0.91 22.76
C GLU A 256 6.15 1.64 23.14
N ASN A 257 6.64 1.46 24.36
CA ASN A 257 7.91 2.02 24.84
C ASN A 257 8.95 0.95 25.19
N ASN A 258 8.67 -0.32 24.90
CA ASN A 258 9.54 -1.45 25.25
C ASN A 258 10.34 -1.93 24.03
N SER A 259 11.66 -1.98 24.18
CA SER A 259 12.58 -2.52 23.18
C SER A 259 12.33 -4.00 22.91
N THR A 260 12.28 -4.35 21.63
CA THR A 260 12.24 -5.76 21.17
C THR A 260 13.60 -6.45 21.30
N GLY A 261 14.67 -5.68 21.56
CA GLY A 261 16.00 -6.18 21.93
C GLY A 261 16.87 -6.70 20.78
N LEU A 262 16.25 -7.11 19.68
CA LEU A 262 16.93 -7.84 18.59
C LEU A 262 17.61 -6.95 17.56
N CYS A 263 17.18 -5.69 17.42
CA CYS A 263 17.83 -4.71 16.54
C CYS A 263 18.85 -3.81 17.26
N LYS A 264 19.13 -4.03 18.56
CA LYS A 264 20.04 -3.17 19.35
C LYS A 264 21.46 -3.01 18.80
N ASN A 265 21.91 -3.95 17.98
CA ASN A 265 23.22 -3.88 17.30
C ASN A 265 23.11 -3.40 15.84
N GLY A 266 21.98 -2.80 15.47
CA GLY A 266 21.64 -2.40 14.11
C GLY A 266 20.93 -3.52 13.34
N CYS A 267 19.82 -3.17 12.71
CA CYS A 267 19.16 -3.97 11.67
C CYS A 267 19.24 -3.21 10.35
N GLY A 268 19.53 -3.91 9.25
CA GLY A 268 19.34 -3.31 7.93
C GLY A 268 17.84 -3.17 7.63
N ALA A 269 17.46 -2.17 6.84
CA ALA A 269 16.09 -2.04 6.34
C ALA A 269 16.05 -1.52 4.91
N ILE A 270 15.41 -2.26 4.01
CA ILE A 270 15.14 -1.82 2.63
C ILE A 270 13.80 -1.11 2.60
N LEU A 271 13.76 0.06 1.98
CA LEU A 271 12.54 0.80 1.73
C LEU A 271 11.93 0.34 0.42
N ASP A 272 10.72 -0.20 0.47
CA ASP A 272 10.08 -0.90 -0.64
C ASP A 272 8.68 -0.33 -0.89
N SER A 273 8.55 0.56 -1.88
CA SER A 273 7.25 1.08 -2.32
C SER A 273 6.44 0.08 -3.16
N GLY A 274 7.04 -1.04 -3.57
CA GLY A 274 6.39 -2.12 -4.32
C GLY A 274 5.63 -3.12 -3.45
N THR A 275 5.87 -3.15 -2.14
CA THR A 275 5.15 -4.00 -1.18
C THR A 275 4.37 -3.17 -0.16
N SER A 276 3.25 -3.72 0.32
CA SER A 276 2.46 -3.06 1.37
C SER A 276 2.87 -3.40 2.79
N PHE A 277 3.34 -4.63 3.00
CA PHE A 277 3.63 -5.17 4.33
C PHE A 277 5.03 -4.76 4.79
N ASN A 278 5.19 -4.59 6.10
CA ASN A 278 6.48 -4.52 6.74
C ASN A 278 6.95 -5.96 7.04
N ALA A 279 8.05 -6.39 6.42
CA ALA A 279 8.59 -7.73 6.62
C ALA A 279 9.84 -7.66 7.50
N GLY A 280 10.00 -8.57 8.45
CA GLY A 280 11.18 -8.56 9.32
C GLY A 280 11.39 -9.86 10.08
N PRO A 281 12.42 -9.92 10.95
CA PRO A 281 12.77 -11.12 11.69
C PRO A 281 11.60 -11.70 12.46
N THR A 282 11.41 -13.01 12.35
CA THR A 282 10.27 -13.74 12.91
C THR A 282 10.08 -13.46 14.40
N GLU A 283 11.17 -13.36 15.16
CA GLU A 283 11.13 -13.12 16.60
C GLU A 283 10.57 -11.73 16.97
N ILE A 284 10.91 -10.69 16.21
CA ILE A 284 10.38 -9.33 16.44
C ILE A 284 8.93 -9.27 15.99
N VAL A 285 8.62 -9.80 14.80
CA VAL A 285 7.26 -9.84 14.28
C VAL A 285 6.33 -10.63 15.20
N ALA A 286 6.80 -11.72 15.80
CA ALA A 286 6.03 -12.47 16.79
C ALA A 286 5.78 -11.65 18.07
N GLN A 287 6.73 -10.84 18.54
CA GLN A 287 6.51 -9.93 19.67
C GLN A 287 5.45 -8.87 19.34
N ILE A 288 5.55 -8.24 18.16
CA ILE A 288 4.57 -7.26 17.68
C ILE A 288 3.19 -7.91 17.60
N ASN A 289 3.05 -9.02 16.87
CA ASN A 289 1.77 -9.71 16.67
C ASN A 289 1.14 -10.16 17.99
N ARG A 290 1.92 -10.64 18.97
CA ARG A 290 1.39 -10.94 20.30
C ARG A 290 0.86 -9.70 21.02
N ALA A 291 1.58 -8.58 20.95
CA ALA A 291 1.20 -7.35 21.64
C ALA A 291 -0.08 -6.72 21.04
N ILE A 292 -0.29 -6.88 19.74
CA ILE A 292 -1.51 -6.38 19.07
C ILE A 292 -2.65 -7.42 19.04
N GLY A 293 -2.49 -8.56 19.73
CA GLY A 293 -3.49 -9.64 19.74
C GLY A 293 -3.73 -10.29 18.37
N ALA A 294 -2.76 -10.21 17.45
CA ALA A 294 -2.89 -10.75 16.11
C ALA A 294 -2.63 -12.26 16.08
N GLU A 295 -3.51 -12.98 15.39
CA GLU A 295 -3.47 -14.43 15.30
C GLU A 295 -3.28 -14.91 13.85
N GLY A 296 -2.60 -16.03 13.66
CA GLY A 296 -2.53 -16.67 12.34
C GLY A 296 -3.89 -17.27 11.94
N ILE A 297 -4.17 -17.36 10.64
CA ILE A 297 -5.46 -17.87 10.14
C ILE A 297 -5.80 -19.28 10.67
N LEU A 298 -4.79 -20.15 10.77
CA LEU A 298 -4.98 -21.51 11.32
C LEU A 298 -5.20 -21.50 12.83
N SER A 299 -4.58 -20.57 13.57
CA SER A 299 -4.89 -20.36 14.99
C SER A 299 -6.34 -19.92 15.15
N MET A 300 -6.80 -18.96 14.34
CA MET A 300 -8.18 -18.49 14.38
C MET A 300 -9.19 -19.60 14.08
N GLU A 301 -9.00 -20.37 13.01
CA GLU A 301 -9.91 -21.47 12.68
C GLU A 301 -9.87 -22.59 13.73
N CYS A 302 -8.69 -22.92 14.29
CA CYS A 302 -8.58 -23.83 15.43
C CYS A 302 -9.36 -23.32 16.65
N LYS A 303 -9.13 -22.06 17.05
CA LYS A 303 -9.83 -21.45 18.20
C LYS A 303 -11.33 -21.34 17.97
N LYS A 304 -11.77 -21.11 16.73
CA LYS A 304 -13.19 -21.10 16.36
C LYS A 304 -13.83 -22.47 16.56
N VAL A 305 -13.12 -23.57 16.24
CA VAL A 305 -13.61 -24.93 16.56
C VAL A 305 -13.70 -25.12 18.09
N VAL A 306 -12.67 -24.73 18.84
CA VAL A 306 -12.68 -24.79 20.31
C VAL A 306 -13.86 -23.98 20.90
N TYR A 307 -14.05 -22.75 20.45
CA TYR A 307 -15.10 -21.85 20.94
C TYR A 307 -16.50 -22.35 20.61
N LYS A 308 -16.72 -22.79 19.37
CA LYS A 308 -18.06 -23.17 18.88
C LYS A 308 -18.45 -24.60 19.23
N TYR A 309 -17.51 -25.54 19.24
CA TYR A 309 -17.77 -26.98 19.40
C TYR A 309 -17.10 -27.60 20.62
N GLY A 310 -16.22 -26.88 21.33
CA GLY A 310 -15.45 -27.42 22.46
C GLY A 310 -16.33 -28.11 23.50
N TYR A 311 -17.45 -27.50 23.89
CA TYR A 311 -18.35 -28.11 24.87
C TYR A 311 -18.91 -29.46 24.40
N SER A 312 -19.39 -29.55 23.15
CA SER A 312 -19.87 -30.79 22.54
C SER A 312 -18.76 -31.85 22.43
N LEU A 313 -17.56 -31.44 22.02
CA LEU A 313 -16.39 -32.33 21.93
C LEU A 313 -16.06 -32.95 23.29
N TRP A 314 -16.06 -32.14 24.34
CA TRP A 314 -15.84 -32.60 25.71
C TRP A 314 -16.92 -33.57 26.16
N ASP A 315 -18.19 -33.21 25.99
CA ASP A 315 -19.32 -34.01 26.45
C ASP A 315 -19.40 -35.37 25.75
N SER A 316 -19.11 -35.43 24.44
CA SER A 316 -18.98 -36.69 23.69
C SER A 316 -17.86 -37.57 24.23
N LEU A 317 -16.69 -37.00 24.52
CA LEU A 317 -15.53 -37.75 25.04
C LEU A 317 -15.77 -38.29 26.46
N ILE A 318 -16.33 -37.50 27.38
CA ILE A 318 -16.63 -37.97 28.74
C ILE A 318 -17.78 -38.99 28.77
N SER A 319 -18.67 -38.96 27.77
CA SER A 319 -19.77 -39.92 27.62
C SER A 319 -19.29 -41.27 27.05
N GLY A 320 -18.00 -41.40 26.75
CA GLY A 320 -17.39 -42.65 26.28
C GLY A 320 -17.48 -42.88 24.77
N ILE A 321 -17.79 -41.83 23.98
CA ILE A 321 -17.70 -41.92 22.52
C ILE A 321 -16.23 -42.06 22.12
N GLN A 322 -15.95 -42.98 21.19
CA GLN A 322 -14.61 -43.23 20.69
C GLN A 322 -14.06 -41.97 19.97
N PRO A 323 -12.83 -41.50 20.29
CA PRO A 323 -12.23 -40.31 19.71
C PRO A 323 -12.31 -40.23 18.19
N GLU A 324 -12.20 -41.37 17.50
CA GLU A 324 -12.22 -41.49 16.04
C GLU A 324 -13.59 -41.14 15.42
N ILE A 325 -14.66 -41.19 16.22
CA ILE A 325 -16.04 -40.98 15.76
C ILE A 325 -16.59 -39.62 16.22
N VAL A 326 -16.00 -39.00 17.25
CA VAL A 326 -16.49 -37.75 17.87
C VAL A 326 -16.69 -36.63 16.84
N CYS A 327 -15.74 -36.42 15.93
CA CYS A 327 -15.85 -35.35 14.93
C CYS A 327 -16.90 -35.62 13.84
N VAL A 328 -17.21 -36.89 13.60
CA VAL A 328 -18.31 -37.30 12.70
C VAL A 328 -19.65 -37.08 13.40
N ASP A 329 -19.77 -37.46 14.66
CA ASP A 329 -20.98 -37.32 15.48
C ASP A 329 -21.43 -35.85 15.59
N ILE A 330 -20.46 -34.94 15.74
CA ILE A 330 -20.70 -33.49 15.85
C ILE A 330 -20.91 -32.83 14.47
N GLY A 331 -20.79 -33.60 13.39
CA GLY A 331 -21.04 -33.14 12.01
C GLY A 331 -19.94 -32.26 11.42
N LEU A 332 -18.71 -32.33 11.96
CA LEU A 332 -17.54 -31.62 11.43
C LEU A 332 -16.76 -32.44 10.40
N CYS A 333 -16.89 -33.77 10.43
CA CYS A 333 -16.25 -34.70 9.51
C CYS A 333 -17.28 -35.59 8.81
N THR A 334 -16.98 -36.03 7.59
CA THR A 334 -17.76 -37.04 6.87
C THR A 334 -17.19 -38.44 7.10
N TYR A 335 -18.06 -39.44 7.29
CA TYR A 335 -17.65 -40.82 7.50
C TYR A 335 -17.25 -41.48 6.17
N ASN A 336 -15.95 -41.65 5.91
CA ASN A 336 -15.45 -42.46 4.80
C ASN A 336 -15.00 -43.83 5.33
N GLY A 337 -15.84 -44.85 5.13
CA GLY A 337 -15.64 -46.22 5.63
C GLY A 337 -14.51 -47.02 5.00
N SER A 338 -13.31 -46.45 4.79
CA SER A 338 -12.15 -47.21 4.34
C SER A 338 -10.84 -46.66 4.91
N HIS A 339 -10.11 -47.50 5.66
CA HIS A 339 -8.70 -47.33 5.97
C HIS A 339 -7.87 -47.36 4.67
N HIS A 340 -7.75 -46.23 3.98
CA HIS A 340 -6.68 -46.02 3.00
C HIS A 340 -6.31 -44.54 2.96
N LYS A 341 -5.10 -44.24 3.42
CA LYS A 341 -4.43 -42.95 3.24
C LYS A 341 -4.21 -42.71 1.73
N THR A 342 -5.17 -42.09 1.05
CA THR A 342 -4.88 -41.38 -0.19
C THR A 342 -4.47 -39.97 0.15
N ARG A 343 -3.24 -39.65 -0.26
CA ARG A 343 -2.62 -38.32 -0.20
C ARG A 343 -3.45 -37.39 -1.09
N GLN A 344 -4.50 -36.79 -0.55
CA GLN A 344 -5.32 -35.80 -1.27
C GLN A 344 -4.68 -34.42 -1.15
N GLU A 345 -4.68 -33.72 -2.27
CA GLU A 345 -4.07 -32.42 -2.49
C GLU A 345 -4.60 -31.36 -1.52
N TYR A 346 -3.68 -30.50 -1.10
CA TYR A 346 -3.90 -29.38 -0.20
C TYR A 346 -4.92 -28.40 -0.82
N SER A 347 -6.19 -28.50 -0.43
CA SER A 347 -7.20 -27.49 -0.75
C SER A 347 -7.26 -26.46 0.39
N PRO A 348 -7.04 -25.17 0.14
CA PRO A 348 -6.93 -24.17 1.19
C PRO A 348 -8.27 -23.57 1.62
N MET A 349 -9.41 -24.24 1.43
CA MET A 349 -10.72 -23.73 1.90
C MET A 349 -11.85 -24.75 1.72
N GLY A 350 -12.57 -25.10 2.81
CA GLY A 350 -13.85 -25.85 2.79
C GLY A 350 -13.81 -27.22 3.48
N GLU A 351 -14.78 -27.46 4.40
CA GLU A 351 -15.12 -28.65 5.23
C GLU A 351 -13.97 -29.49 5.82
N THR A 352 -13.03 -29.92 5.00
CA THR A 352 -11.80 -30.66 5.32
C THR A 352 -10.92 -29.99 6.38
N GLY A 353 -10.80 -28.65 6.37
CA GLY A 353 -10.00 -27.91 7.35
C GLY A 353 -10.60 -27.94 8.76
N LEU A 354 -11.91 -27.78 8.89
CA LEU A 354 -12.61 -27.85 10.18
C LEU A 354 -12.59 -29.27 10.76
N CYS A 355 -12.74 -30.28 9.89
CA CYS A 355 -12.57 -31.68 10.27
C CYS A 355 -11.18 -31.94 10.86
N THR A 356 -10.12 -31.51 10.16
CA THR A 356 -8.72 -31.67 10.62
C THR A 356 -8.50 -31.04 11.99
N PHE A 357 -8.98 -29.81 12.21
CA PHE A 357 -8.86 -29.15 13.51
C PHE A 357 -9.67 -29.84 14.59
N CYS A 358 -10.86 -30.35 14.26
CA CYS A 358 -11.65 -31.15 15.19
C CYS A 358 -10.87 -32.38 15.66
N GLU A 359 -10.32 -33.16 14.73
CA GLU A 359 -9.56 -34.38 15.06
C GLU A 359 -8.34 -34.06 15.94
N MET A 360 -7.61 -32.99 15.63
CA MET A 360 -6.50 -32.50 16.45
C MET A 360 -6.94 -32.13 17.87
N ILE A 361 -8.05 -31.38 17.99
CA ILE A 361 -8.59 -30.93 19.29
C ILE A 361 -9.06 -32.12 20.12
N VAL A 362 -9.77 -33.08 19.50
CA VAL A 362 -10.20 -34.33 20.16
C VAL A 362 -9.00 -35.07 20.74
N PHE A 363 -7.95 -35.24 19.93
CA PHE A 363 -6.70 -35.87 20.39
C PHE A 363 -6.07 -35.13 21.57
N TRP A 364 -5.98 -33.79 21.51
CA TRP A 364 -5.43 -33.01 22.61
C TRP A 364 -6.27 -33.07 23.89
N ILE A 365 -7.60 -33.03 23.78
CA ILE A 365 -8.51 -33.21 24.92
C ILE A 365 -8.32 -34.61 25.52
N GLU A 366 -8.26 -35.65 24.69
CA GLU A 366 -8.05 -37.04 25.14
C GLU A 366 -6.74 -37.20 25.92
N VAL A 367 -5.64 -36.63 25.42
CA VAL A 367 -4.34 -36.64 26.10
C VAL A 367 -4.43 -35.96 27.46
N GLN A 368 -5.11 -34.81 27.56
CA GLN A 368 -5.26 -34.09 28.83
C GLN A 368 -6.24 -34.76 29.80
N LEU A 369 -7.25 -35.48 29.29
CA LEU A 369 -8.17 -36.30 30.10
C LEU A 369 -7.43 -37.46 30.77
N LYS A 370 -6.46 -38.10 30.08
CA LYS A 370 -5.59 -39.13 30.66
C LYS A 370 -4.73 -38.61 31.82
N GLU A 371 -4.46 -37.31 31.84
CA GLU A 371 -3.74 -36.62 32.92
C GLU A 371 -4.66 -36.12 34.07
N GLN A 372 -5.95 -36.50 34.07
CA GLN A 372 -6.96 -36.12 35.07
C GLN A 372 -7.10 -34.59 35.29
N LYS A 373 -6.89 -33.80 34.23
CA LYS A 373 -7.04 -32.34 34.28
C LYS A 373 -8.51 -31.90 34.24
N THR A 374 -8.81 -30.77 34.88
CA THR A 374 -10.16 -30.17 34.87
C THR A 374 -10.50 -29.59 33.50
N LYS A 375 -11.80 -29.53 33.15
CA LYS A 375 -12.32 -29.01 31.87
C LYS A 375 -11.67 -27.67 31.48
N ASP A 376 -11.62 -26.71 32.40
CA ASP A 376 -11.04 -25.38 32.16
C ASP A 376 -9.53 -25.42 31.87
N LYS A 377 -8.79 -26.29 32.58
CA LYS A 377 -7.35 -26.47 32.33
C LYS A 377 -7.08 -27.13 30.99
N VAL A 378 -7.93 -28.08 30.58
CA VAL A 378 -7.84 -28.73 29.27
C VAL A 378 -8.09 -27.71 28.16
N PHE A 379 -9.18 -26.94 28.22
CA PHE A 379 -9.45 -25.93 27.20
C PHE A 379 -8.39 -24.84 27.15
N LYS A 380 -7.89 -24.38 28.30
CA LYS A 380 -6.76 -23.45 28.33
C LYS A 380 -5.53 -24.01 27.60
N HIS A 381 -5.21 -25.30 27.82
CA HIS A 381 -4.08 -25.94 27.14
C HIS A 381 -4.33 -26.10 25.63
N VAL A 382 -5.51 -26.54 25.23
CA VAL A 382 -5.92 -26.67 23.82
C VAL A 382 -5.87 -25.31 23.10
N THR A 383 -6.35 -24.24 23.72
CA THR A 383 -6.24 -22.88 23.17
C THR A 383 -4.78 -22.45 23.00
N GLN A 384 -3.90 -22.75 23.97
CA GLN A 384 -2.46 -22.50 23.85
C GLN A 384 -1.80 -23.31 22.72
N LEU A 385 -2.32 -24.50 22.41
CA LEU A 385 -1.85 -25.29 21.27
C LEU A 385 -2.32 -24.69 19.94
N CYS A 386 -3.57 -24.20 19.86
CA CYS A 386 -4.05 -23.46 18.68
C CYS A 386 -3.16 -22.23 18.38
N GLU A 387 -2.72 -21.50 19.40
CA GLU A 387 -1.83 -20.32 19.26
C GLU A 387 -0.45 -20.66 18.70
N LYS A 388 0.00 -21.91 18.86
CA LYS A 388 1.31 -22.38 18.39
C LYS A 388 1.26 -22.97 16.98
N ILE A 389 0.10 -23.01 16.33
CA ILE A 389 -0.03 -23.54 14.98
C ILE A 389 0.70 -22.61 14.00
N PRO A 390 1.67 -23.12 13.22
CA PRO A 390 2.40 -22.31 12.25
C PRO A 390 1.45 -21.78 11.18
N ASN A 391 1.59 -20.51 10.84
CA ASN A 391 0.73 -19.84 9.87
C ASN A 391 1.32 -19.93 8.46
N PRO A 392 0.76 -20.75 7.55
CA PRO A 392 1.33 -21.00 6.23
C PRO A 392 1.25 -19.79 5.28
N ILE A 393 0.36 -18.82 5.55
CA ILE A 393 0.17 -17.63 4.71
C ILE A 393 1.03 -16.45 5.23
N GLY A 394 1.60 -16.55 6.44
CA GLY A 394 2.41 -15.49 7.06
C GLY A 394 1.63 -14.21 7.44
N LYS A 395 0.32 -14.15 7.18
CA LYS A 395 -0.56 -13.01 7.51
C LYS A 395 -1.28 -13.21 8.83
N TYR A 396 -1.24 -12.21 9.70
CA TYR A 396 -1.89 -12.24 11.00
C TYR A 396 -3.10 -11.32 11.02
N PHE A 397 -4.15 -11.72 11.73
CA PHE A 397 -5.43 -11.04 11.75
C PHE A 397 -5.72 -10.49 13.14
N VAL A 398 -6.35 -9.33 13.21
CA VAL A 398 -6.78 -8.70 14.46
C VAL A 398 -8.29 -8.46 14.42
N ASN A 399 -8.90 -8.33 15.58
CA ASN A 399 -10.26 -7.83 15.66
C ASN A 399 -10.31 -6.36 15.25
N CYS A 400 -11.16 -6.01 14.29
CA CYS A 400 -11.30 -4.64 13.79
C CYS A 400 -11.86 -3.66 14.84
N GLU A 401 -12.50 -4.17 15.89
CA GLU A 401 -13.10 -3.35 16.97
C GLU A 401 -12.07 -2.90 18.00
N ASP A 402 -10.95 -3.61 18.13
CA ASP A 402 -9.97 -3.40 19.21
C ASP A 402 -8.87 -2.38 18.85
N LEU A 403 -8.95 -1.74 17.68
CA LEU A 403 -7.87 -0.91 17.12
C LEU A 403 -7.43 0.25 18.01
N GLU A 404 -8.34 0.86 18.77
CA GLU A 404 -8.01 1.97 19.67
C GLU A 404 -7.20 1.52 20.90
N THR A 405 -7.19 0.23 21.20
CA THR A 405 -6.48 -0.35 22.36
C THR A 405 -5.10 -0.90 22.00
N LEU A 406 -4.78 -1.00 20.70
CA LEU A 406 -3.51 -1.57 20.25
C LEU A 406 -2.36 -0.58 20.46
N PRO A 407 -1.15 -1.06 20.77
CA PRO A 407 0.01 -0.20 21.01
C PRO A 407 0.59 0.38 19.72
N ASP A 408 1.14 1.60 19.80
CA ASP A 408 1.99 2.12 18.73
C ASP A 408 3.25 1.25 18.54
N ILE A 409 3.66 1.05 17.29
CA ILE A 409 4.93 0.36 16.96
C ILE A 409 5.91 1.41 16.45
N THR A 410 7.05 1.57 17.12
CA THR A 410 7.99 2.65 16.82
C THR A 410 9.31 2.11 16.29
N PHE A 411 9.69 2.57 15.11
CA PHE A 411 11.03 2.36 14.54
C PHE A 411 11.95 3.48 14.99
N THR A 412 13.12 3.15 15.51
CA THR A 412 14.17 4.14 15.75
C THR A 412 15.07 4.17 14.52
N ILE A 413 15.19 5.34 13.90
CA ILE A 413 15.97 5.57 12.68
C ILE A 413 16.75 6.87 12.87
N GLY A 414 18.08 6.84 12.80
CA GLY A 414 18.92 8.03 12.94
C GLY A 414 18.75 8.69 14.32
N ASN A 415 18.62 7.87 15.37
CA ASN A 415 18.32 8.28 16.74
C ASN A 415 17.00 9.06 16.93
N LYS A 416 16.06 8.96 15.98
CA LYS A 416 14.72 9.55 16.12
C LYS A 416 13.63 8.49 16.07
N PRO A 417 12.54 8.66 16.84
CA PRO A 417 11.41 7.75 16.82
C PRO A 417 10.48 8.02 15.63
N PHE A 418 10.08 6.95 14.95
CA PHE A 418 9.09 6.92 13.87
C PHE A 418 7.93 5.98 14.27
N PRO A 419 6.98 6.45 15.10
CA PRO A 419 5.82 5.66 15.51
C PRO A 419 4.85 5.39 14.36
N LEU A 420 4.29 4.19 14.32
CA LEU A 420 3.12 3.83 13.51
C LEU A 420 1.96 3.57 14.46
N THR A 421 0.84 4.28 14.24
CA THR A 421 -0.37 4.06 15.02
C THR A 421 -1.13 2.82 14.53
N PRO A 422 -2.03 2.24 15.34
CA PRO A 422 -2.86 1.10 14.95
C PRO A 422 -3.61 1.30 13.63
N GLN A 423 -4.11 2.51 13.39
CA GLN A 423 -4.81 2.86 12.16
C GLN A 423 -3.89 2.86 10.93
N GLN A 424 -2.58 3.03 11.12
CA GLN A 424 -1.59 3.04 10.05
C GLN A 424 -1.07 1.64 9.73
N TYR A 425 -0.82 0.81 10.75
CA TYR A 425 -0.21 -0.52 10.58
C TYR A 425 -1.21 -1.68 10.49
N ILE A 426 -2.52 -1.46 10.69
CA ILE A 426 -3.56 -2.46 10.40
C ILE A 426 -4.20 -2.18 9.05
N ILE A 427 -4.10 -3.16 8.15
CA ILE A 427 -4.70 -3.12 6.81
C ILE A 427 -6.14 -3.64 6.91
N ARG A 428 -7.10 -2.85 6.41
CA ARG A 428 -8.52 -3.23 6.36
C ARG A 428 -8.90 -3.66 4.95
N VAL A 429 -9.38 -4.89 4.83
CA VAL A 429 -9.87 -5.44 3.55
C VAL A 429 -11.38 -5.58 3.67
N ALA A 430 -12.11 -4.82 2.84
CA ALA A 430 -13.55 -4.96 2.72
C ALA A 430 -13.86 -6.15 1.81
N GLU A 431 -14.38 -7.24 2.38
CA GLU A 431 -15.06 -8.29 1.62
C GLU A 431 -16.57 -8.03 1.67
N SER A 432 -17.29 -8.46 0.66
CA SER A 432 -18.67 -8.07 0.29
C SER A 432 -19.69 -7.87 1.43
N CYS A 433 -19.51 -8.49 2.61
CA CYS A 433 -20.35 -8.31 3.79
C CYS A 433 -19.58 -8.13 5.13
N SER A 434 -18.24 -8.08 5.13
CA SER A 434 -17.42 -8.01 6.37
C SER A 434 -16.07 -7.34 6.13
N THR A 435 -15.59 -6.57 7.11
CA THR A 435 -14.23 -6.02 7.09
C THR A 435 -13.28 -6.97 7.82
N VAL A 436 -12.19 -7.34 7.16
CA VAL A 436 -11.11 -8.14 7.74
C VAL A 436 -9.93 -7.24 8.05
N CYS A 437 -9.42 -7.29 9.29
CA CYS A 437 -8.27 -6.51 9.72
C CYS A 437 -7.03 -7.37 9.81
N ILE A 438 -5.98 -6.98 9.11
CA ILE A 438 -4.75 -7.74 8.92
C ILE A 438 -3.59 -6.90 9.46
N SER A 439 -2.75 -7.52 10.30
CA SER A 439 -1.46 -6.95 10.67
C SER A 439 -0.60 -6.75 9.42
N SER A 440 -0.08 -5.54 9.24
CA SER A 440 0.89 -5.25 8.17
C SER A 440 2.27 -5.89 8.42
N PHE A 441 2.50 -6.54 9.57
CA PHE A 441 3.78 -7.15 9.92
C PHE A 441 3.81 -8.63 9.55
N ILE A 442 4.74 -9.00 8.68
CA ILE A 442 4.94 -10.39 8.23
C ILE A 442 6.35 -10.87 8.57
N ALA A 443 6.46 -12.16 8.89
CA ALA A 443 7.73 -12.79 9.19
C ALA A 443 8.53 -13.05 7.90
N PHE A 444 9.78 -12.61 7.89
CA PHE A 444 10.72 -12.85 6.80
C PHE A 444 12.16 -12.84 7.35
N ASP A 445 12.78 -14.02 7.41
CA ASP A 445 14.13 -14.17 7.93
C ASP A 445 15.16 -14.19 6.79
N VAL A 446 16.07 -13.23 6.81
CA VAL A 446 17.25 -13.21 5.94
C VAL A 446 18.45 -13.74 6.74
N PRO A 447 19.11 -14.82 6.31
CA PRO A 447 20.23 -15.38 7.06
C PRO A 447 21.48 -14.47 6.99
N PRO A 448 22.39 -14.58 7.97
CA PRO A 448 23.70 -13.94 7.91
C PRO A 448 24.49 -14.33 6.64
N PRO A 449 25.34 -13.45 6.09
CA PRO A 449 25.77 -12.15 6.62
C PRO A 449 24.90 -10.96 6.19
N ARG A 450 23.78 -11.20 5.50
CA ARG A 450 22.92 -10.11 4.98
C ARG A 450 21.86 -9.63 5.97
N GLY A 451 21.39 -10.51 6.85
CA GLY A 451 20.44 -10.16 7.91
C GLY A 451 21.11 -9.95 9.28
N PRO A 452 20.32 -9.49 10.28
CA PRO A 452 18.88 -9.28 10.23
C PRO A 452 18.47 -8.09 9.34
N LEU A 453 17.42 -8.29 8.54
CA LEU A 453 16.97 -7.33 7.53
C LEU A 453 15.46 -7.11 7.64
N TRP A 454 15.05 -5.86 7.53
CA TRP A 454 13.66 -5.44 7.37
C TRP A 454 13.37 -5.02 5.94
N ILE A 455 12.11 -5.15 5.55
CA ILE A 455 11.52 -4.49 4.38
C ILE A 455 10.43 -3.57 4.92
N LEU A 456 10.59 -2.27 4.76
CA LEU A 456 9.59 -1.28 5.16
C LEU A 456 8.75 -0.92 3.93
N GLY A 457 7.52 -1.43 3.92
CA GLY A 457 6.59 -1.31 2.81
C GLY A 457 5.87 0.04 2.77
N THR A 458 4.86 0.14 1.90
CA THR A 458 3.96 1.30 1.82
C THR A 458 3.29 1.61 3.15
N THR A 459 3.09 0.62 4.04
CA THR A 459 2.60 0.89 5.40
C THR A 459 3.43 1.93 6.15
N PHE A 460 4.75 1.81 6.10
CA PHE A 460 5.65 2.81 6.69
C PHE A 460 5.71 4.08 5.82
N LEU A 461 5.85 3.93 4.49
CA LEU A 461 6.03 5.04 3.55
C LEU A 461 4.77 5.94 3.40
N ARG A 462 3.58 5.45 3.76
CA ARG A 462 2.35 6.26 3.85
C ARG A 462 2.35 7.16 5.09
N ALA A 463 2.94 6.71 6.19
CA ALA A 463 3.04 7.51 7.41
C ALA A 463 4.10 8.61 7.28
N TYR A 464 5.14 8.35 6.48
CA TYR A 464 6.30 9.22 6.33
C TYR A 464 6.61 9.51 4.86
N HIS A 465 6.47 10.78 4.47
CA HIS A 465 6.98 11.25 3.19
C HIS A 465 8.47 10.96 3.12
N THR A 466 8.89 10.37 2.01
CA THR A 466 10.25 9.83 1.86
C THR A 466 10.96 10.49 0.68
N VAL A 467 12.20 10.93 0.91
CA VAL A 467 13.10 11.47 -0.12
C VAL A 467 14.27 10.52 -0.33
N PHE A 468 14.43 10.02 -1.54
CA PHE A 468 15.49 9.12 -1.95
C PHE A 468 16.58 9.94 -2.66
N ASP A 469 17.66 10.27 -1.94
CA ASP A 469 18.72 11.18 -2.40
C ASP A 469 19.96 10.38 -2.81
N LEU A 470 20.06 10.10 -4.11
CA LEU A 470 21.21 9.41 -4.70
C LEU A 470 22.45 10.29 -4.72
N GLY A 471 22.27 11.60 -4.93
CA GLY A 471 23.39 12.55 -4.96
C GLY A 471 24.22 12.53 -3.69
N SER A 472 23.57 12.33 -2.53
CA SER A 472 24.21 12.25 -1.22
C SER A 472 24.17 10.86 -0.59
N LEU A 473 23.70 9.83 -1.32
CA LEU A 473 23.49 8.46 -0.85
C LEU A 473 22.82 8.37 0.52
N ARG A 474 21.63 8.97 0.64
CA ARG A 474 20.86 9.04 1.88
C ARG A 474 19.36 8.99 1.62
N VAL A 475 18.60 8.70 2.66
CA VAL A 475 17.14 8.77 2.63
C VAL A 475 16.64 9.72 3.72
N GLY A 476 15.65 10.56 3.39
CA GLY A 476 15.04 11.52 4.31
C GLY A 476 13.58 11.19 4.60
N PHE A 477 13.20 11.25 5.88
CA PHE A 477 11.83 11.00 6.34
C PHE A 477 11.21 12.21 7.04
N ALA A 478 10.01 12.60 6.66
CA ALA A 478 9.19 13.59 7.35
C ALA A 478 7.76 13.06 7.52
N LYS A 479 7.03 13.52 8.54
CA LYS A 479 5.64 13.09 8.75
C LYS A 479 4.79 13.45 7.53
N ALA A 480 4.13 12.47 6.92
CA ALA A 480 3.28 12.71 5.76
C ALA A 480 2.08 13.60 6.14
N ALA A 481 1.66 14.47 5.23
CA ALA A 481 0.42 15.21 5.37
C ALA A 481 -0.77 14.33 4.95
N THR A 482 -1.82 14.31 5.77
CA THR A 482 -3.08 13.62 5.48
C THR A 482 -4.12 14.60 4.92
N GLY A 483 -4.71 14.27 3.76
CA GLY A 483 -5.73 15.05 3.08
C GLY A 483 -5.21 16.29 2.32
N ILE A 484 -5.92 16.68 1.25
CA ILE A 484 -5.66 17.94 0.55
C ILE A 484 -5.94 19.08 1.54
N PHE A 485 -4.89 19.80 1.92
CA PHE A 485 -4.91 20.97 2.81
C PHE A 485 -6.11 21.90 2.53
N LYS A 486 -7.20 21.74 3.30
CA LYS A 486 -8.33 22.69 3.31
C LYS A 486 -8.15 23.82 4.32
N ALA A 487 -7.14 23.79 5.20
CA ALA A 487 -7.13 24.64 6.40
C ALA A 487 -5.87 25.49 6.72
N ASP A 488 -4.70 25.35 6.08
CA ASP A 488 -3.50 26.10 6.53
C ASP A 488 -3.00 27.22 5.60
N ILE A 489 -3.73 27.56 4.54
CA ILE A 489 -3.37 28.73 3.71
C ILE A 489 -3.59 30.05 4.49
N ILE A 490 -4.51 30.09 5.45
CA ILE A 490 -4.81 31.33 6.17
C ILE A 490 -3.68 31.72 7.14
N ASN A 491 -3.01 30.75 7.78
CA ASN A 491 -1.96 31.06 8.76
C ASN A 491 -0.58 31.32 8.14
N LYS A 492 -0.20 30.64 7.04
CA LYS A 492 1.09 30.89 6.38
C LYS A 492 1.09 32.09 5.43
N VAL A 493 -0.06 32.49 4.89
CA VAL A 493 -0.17 33.75 4.11
C VAL A 493 -0.21 34.98 5.04
N SER A 494 -0.72 34.84 6.27
CA SER A 494 -0.68 35.91 7.28
C SER A 494 0.76 36.27 7.68
N GLN A 495 1.66 35.29 7.80
CA GLN A 495 3.07 35.55 8.12
C GLN A 495 3.93 36.05 6.95
N ARG A 496 3.42 36.00 5.71
CA ARG A 496 4.10 36.59 4.52
C ARG A 496 3.54 37.93 4.08
N LYS A 497 2.56 38.49 4.80
CA LYS A 497 1.93 39.79 4.47
C LYS A 497 2.49 41.01 5.25
N THR A 498 3.56 40.86 6.03
CA THR A 498 4.18 42.00 6.75
C THR A 498 5.40 42.59 6.04
N ILE A 499 5.52 42.44 4.72
CA ILE A 499 6.55 43.17 3.96
C ILE A 499 5.92 43.68 2.68
N VAL A 500 5.08 44.72 2.79
CA VAL A 500 4.65 45.52 1.64
C VAL A 500 4.30 46.96 2.09
N TYR A 501 5.08 47.91 1.56
CA TYR A 501 4.89 49.37 1.41
C TYR A 501 4.78 50.26 2.66
N ASP A 502 5.88 50.95 2.95
CA ASP A 502 5.84 52.35 3.41
C ASP A 502 6.31 53.21 2.22
N GLU A 503 5.37 53.77 1.46
CA GLU A 503 5.65 54.89 0.55
C GLU A 503 5.02 56.15 1.14
N GLY A 504 5.89 57.09 1.53
CA GLY A 504 5.55 58.43 1.96
C GLY A 504 6.66 59.41 1.57
N ILE A 505 6.53 59.96 0.37
CA ILE A 505 7.40 60.97 -0.26
C ILE A 505 7.51 62.23 0.64
N VAL A 506 8.71 62.86 0.72
CA VAL A 506 8.99 64.29 0.40
C VAL A 506 10.36 64.75 0.94
N SER A 507 11.21 65.21 -0.01
CA SER A 507 12.18 66.31 0.02
C SER A 507 13.69 66.10 0.26
N LYS A 508 14.43 66.72 -0.69
CA LYS A 508 15.82 67.26 -0.69
C LYS A 508 16.94 66.24 -0.89
N ALA A 509 17.58 66.16 -2.05
CA ALA A 509 18.36 67.16 -2.82
C ALA A 509 19.82 66.65 -2.83
N GLU A 510 20.19 65.94 -3.89
CA GLU A 510 21.57 65.66 -4.23
C GLU A 510 22.14 66.89 -4.94
N ASP A 511 23.15 67.50 -4.33
CA ASP A 511 24.12 68.32 -5.04
C ASP A 511 25.43 67.53 -5.16
N TRP A 512 26.01 67.65 -6.34
CA TRP A 512 27.23 67.12 -6.90
C TRP A 512 28.47 67.33 -6.01
N ASP A 513 29.46 66.42 -6.00
CA ASP A 513 30.60 66.44 -6.94
C ASP A 513 31.86 65.65 -6.46
N ILE A 514 32.60 65.12 -7.44
CA ILE A 514 34.06 64.91 -7.52
C ILE A 514 34.73 63.89 -6.57
N LYS A 515 35.06 62.69 -7.07
CA LYS A 515 36.35 62.38 -7.76
C LYS A 515 36.40 60.96 -8.32
#